data_AF-A0A7Z9UBY4-F1
#
_entry.id   AF-A0A7Z9UBY4-F1
#
_cell.length_a   1.000
_cell.length_b   1.000
_cell.length_c   1.000
_cell.angle_alpha   90.00
_cell.angle_beta   90.00
_cell.angle_gamma   90.00
#
_symmetry.space_group_name_H-M   'P 1'
#
loop_
_entity.id
_entity.type
_entity.pdbx_description
1 polymer ?
#
loop_
_entity_poly.entity_id
_entity_poly.type
_entity_poly.pdbx_seq_one_letter_code
_entity_poly.pdbx_strand_id
1 'polypeptide(L)'
;MAHLSGDEVLRSAFSQNADIHKRTASELFHKPEEEVTKTERDTAKTVNFATIYGQGASALAQNLGIKKKEAERIIHRYFEVYSGVKRWVEETTERARVLGKVETLAGRTRFIPELFSKNFAVKQAGERMAVNTPVQGSAADICKKVMLLISDEMKTRSHLKSRMLLQIHDELVFENN
;
A
#
# COMPACT_ATOMS: atom_id res chain seq x y z
N MET A 1 0.00 -4.51 -3.06
CA MET A 1 0.01 -5.36 -1.84
C MET A 1 -0.35 -6.81 -2.17
N ALA A 2 -1.54 -7.12 -2.69
CA ALA A 2 -1.98 -8.49 -2.98
C ALA A 2 -0.94 -9.36 -3.72
N HIS A 3 -0.25 -8.79 -4.72
CA HIS A 3 0.83 -9.45 -5.42
C HIS A 3 2.06 -9.74 -4.52
N LEU A 4 2.47 -8.77 -3.70
CA LEU A 4 3.65 -8.87 -2.83
C LEU A 4 3.41 -9.85 -1.68
N SER A 5 2.24 -9.76 -1.04
CA SER A 5 1.91 -10.59 0.11
C SER A 5 1.43 -11.99 -0.25
N GLY A 6 0.96 -12.18 -1.48
CA GLY A 6 0.30 -13.41 -1.91
C GLY A 6 -0.99 -13.71 -1.14
N ASP A 7 -1.55 -12.73 -0.42
CA ASP A 7 -2.72 -12.90 0.43
C ASP A 7 -3.96 -13.30 -0.38
N GLU A 8 -4.55 -14.45 -0.05
CA GLU A 8 -5.62 -15.06 -0.84
C GLU A 8 -6.90 -14.22 -0.82
N VAL A 9 -7.24 -13.63 0.32
CA VAL A 9 -8.44 -12.80 0.47
C VAL A 9 -8.32 -11.53 -0.38
N LEU A 10 -7.18 -10.85 -0.30
CA LEU A 10 -6.90 -9.69 -1.16
C LEU A 10 -6.89 -10.06 -2.64
N ARG A 11 -6.20 -11.15 -3.02
CA ARG A 11 -6.13 -11.59 -4.42
C ARG A 11 -7.51 -11.94 -4.97
N SER A 12 -8.32 -12.65 -4.19
CA SER A 12 -9.71 -12.97 -4.52
C SER A 12 -10.53 -11.71 -4.74
N ALA A 13 -10.47 -10.75 -3.80
CA ALA A 13 -11.19 -9.48 -3.91
C ALA A 13 -10.83 -8.71 -5.18
N PHE A 14 -9.54 -8.58 -5.51
CA PHE A 14 -9.10 -7.93 -6.75
C PHE A 14 -9.55 -8.70 -8.00
N SER A 15 -9.49 -10.04 -8.01
CA SER A 15 -9.90 -10.86 -9.16
C SER A 15 -11.40 -10.80 -9.46
N GLN A 16 -12.21 -10.53 -8.44
CA GLN A 16 -13.67 -10.41 -8.54
C GLN A 16 -14.12 -8.96 -8.72
N ASN A 17 -13.18 -8.02 -8.86
CA ASN A 17 -13.45 -6.58 -8.91
C ASN A 17 -14.28 -6.09 -7.70
N ALA A 18 -14.10 -6.71 -6.54
CA ALA A 18 -14.82 -6.38 -5.32
C ALA A 18 -14.26 -5.10 -4.69
N ASP A 19 -15.12 -4.36 -3.97
CA ASP A 19 -14.68 -3.19 -3.21
C ASP A 19 -13.93 -3.63 -1.95
N ILE A 20 -12.60 -3.61 -2.02
CA ILE A 20 -11.76 -4.06 -0.92
C ILE A 20 -11.96 -3.25 0.37
N HIS A 21 -12.33 -1.98 0.27
CA HIS A 21 -12.56 -1.16 1.45
C HIS A 21 -13.89 -1.52 2.11
N LYS A 22 -14.91 -1.80 1.30
CA LYS A 22 -16.21 -2.28 1.77
C LYS A 22 -16.09 -3.67 2.39
N ARG A 23 -15.32 -4.57 1.78
CA ARG A 23 -15.02 -5.89 2.32
C ARG A 23 -14.27 -5.81 3.65
N THR A 24 -13.20 -5.01 3.72
CA THR A 24 -12.49 -4.76 4.99
C THR A 24 -13.43 -4.17 6.04
N ALA A 25 -14.35 -3.27 5.67
CA ALA A 25 -15.31 -2.71 6.62
C ALA A 25 -16.28 -3.78 7.15
N SER A 26 -16.88 -4.59 6.27
CA SER A 26 -17.72 -5.74 6.66
C SER A 26 -16.99 -6.62 7.68
N GLU A 27 -15.73 -6.97 7.36
CA GLU A 27 -14.89 -7.79 8.21
C GLU A 27 -14.42 -7.11 9.49
N LEU A 28 -14.36 -5.78 9.58
CA LEU A 28 -13.99 -5.03 10.80
C LEU A 28 -15.19 -4.77 11.71
N PHE A 29 -16.38 -4.57 11.14
CA PHE A 29 -17.60 -4.20 11.86
C PHE A 29 -18.56 -5.39 12.08
N HIS A 30 -18.23 -6.60 11.60
CA HIS A 30 -19.06 -7.81 11.68
C HIS A 30 -20.47 -7.64 11.09
N LYS A 31 -20.57 -7.17 9.86
CA LYS A 31 -21.87 -7.04 9.20
C LYS A 31 -21.78 -7.27 7.70
N PRO A 32 -22.89 -7.64 7.03
CA PRO A 32 -22.91 -7.83 5.59
C PRO A 32 -22.37 -6.60 4.85
N GLU A 33 -21.72 -6.82 3.70
CA GLU A 33 -21.20 -5.71 2.90
C GLU A 33 -22.32 -4.73 2.53
N GLU A 34 -23.52 -5.22 2.23
CA GLU A 34 -24.70 -4.42 1.90
C GLU A 34 -25.08 -3.40 2.98
N GLU A 35 -24.75 -3.70 4.24
CA GLU A 35 -25.04 -2.85 5.39
C GLU A 35 -23.87 -1.91 5.75
N VAL A 36 -22.73 -2.00 5.04
CA VAL A 36 -21.59 -1.10 5.23
C VAL A 36 -21.96 0.30 4.80
N THR A 37 -21.88 1.23 5.75
CA THR A 37 -22.08 2.66 5.51
C THR A 37 -20.86 3.26 4.83
N LYS A 38 -21.04 4.42 4.18
CA LYS A 38 -19.94 5.18 3.58
C LYS A 38 -18.82 5.50 4.60
N THR A 39 -19.19 5.90 5.82
CA THR A 39 -18.23 6.26 6.88
C THR A 39 -17.38 5.07 7.32
N GLU A 40 -17.97 3.88 7.42
CA GLU A 40 -17.24 2.66 7.76
C GLU A 40 -16.32 2.21 6.63
N ARG A 41 -16.78 2.35 5.38
CA ARG A 41 -15.94 2.13 4.20
C ARG A 41 -14.74 3.07 4.18
N ASP A 42 -14.92 4.35 4.48
CA ASP A 42 -13.84 5.34 4.51
C ASP A 42 -12.87 5.10 5.69
N THR A 43 -13.39 4.63 6.82
CA THR A 43 -12.59 4.15 7.95
C THR A 43 -11.73 2.96 7.53
N ALA A 44 -12.33 1.95 6.90
CA ALA A 44 -11.63 0.76 6.42
C ALA A 44 -10.63 1.09 5.29
N LYS A 45 -10.91 2.09 4.45
CA LYS A 45 -9.94 2.64 3.49
C LYS A 45 -8.71 3.19 4.21
N THR A 46 -8.92 3.99 5.26
CA THR A 46 -7.83 4.53 6.08
C THR A 46 -7.01 3.42 6.74
N VAL A 47 -7.68 2.40 7.29
CA VAL A 47 -7.02 1.21 7.87
C VAL A 47 -6.21 0.46 6.81
N ASN A 48 -6.80 0.18 5.64
CA ASN A 48 -6.10 -0.50 4.54
C ASN A 48 -4.79 0.21 4.21
N PHE A 49 -4.83 1.53 3.98
CA PHE A 49 -3.62 2.28 3.65
C PHE A 49 -2.63 2.36 4.81
N ALA A 50 -3.11 2.63 6.03
CA ALA A 50 -2.26 2.71 7.21
C ALA A 50 -1.47 1.41 7.42
N THR A 51 -2.15 0.27 7.36
CA THR A 51 -1.53 -1.04 7.63
C THR A 51 -0.61 -1.47 6.50
N ILE A 52 -0.99 -1.27 5.24
CA ILE A 52 -0.15 -1.57 4.06
C ILE A 52 1.17 -0.79 4.08
N TYR A 53 1.16 0.42 4.62
CA TYR A 53 2.34 1.30 4.71
C TYR A 53 3.08 1.21 6.05
N GLY A 54 2.75 0.23 6.90
CA GLY A 54 3.43 -0.02 8.17
C GLY A 54 3.17 1.05 9.23
N GLN A 55 2.07 1.81 9.14
CA GLN A 55 1.72 2.75 10.20
C GLN A 55 1.37 2.00 11.48
N GLY A 56 1.93 2.47 12.60
CA GLY A 56 1.62 1.92 13.92
C GLY A 56 0.29 2.43 14.47
N ALA A 57 -0.22 1.76 15.50
CA ALA A 57 -1.52 2.08 16.12
C ALA A 57 -1.66 3.54 16.58
N SER A 58 -0.57 4.20 17.02
CA SER A 58 -0.63 5.61 17.41
C SER A 58 -1.00 6.53 16.25
N ALA A 59 -0.42 6.30 15.06
CA ALA A 59 -0.73 7.10 13.87
C ALA A 59 -2.14 6.82 13.36
N LEU A 60 -2.56 5.55 13.37
CA LEU A 60 -3.92 5.17 13.01
C LEU A 60 -4.96 5.80 13.96
N ALA A 61 -4.68 5.78 15.27
CA ALA A 61 -5.54 6.39 16.28
C ALA A 61 -5.75 7.89 16.04
N GLN A 62 -4.68 8.62 15.67
CA GLN A 62 -4.76 10.04 15.31
C GLN A 62 -5.58 10.26 14.03
N ASN A 63 -5.33 9.47 12.97
CA ASN A 63 -6.05 9.59 11.70
C ASN A 63 -7.55 9.32 11.85
N LEU A 64 -7.93 8.39 12.73
CA LEU A 64 -9.32 8.00 12.96
C LEU A 64 -10.00 8.75 14.10
N GLY A 65 -9.27 9.55 14.88
CA GLY A 65 -9.82 10.21 16.07
C GLY A 65 -10.29 9.23 17.17
N ILE A 66 -9.64 8.07 17.29
CA ILE A 66 -9.99 7.01 18.24
C ILE A 66 -8.90 6.80 19.29
N LYS A 67 -9.20 6.02 20.35
CA LYS A 67 -8.21 5.64 21.35
C LYS A 67 -7.17 4.68 20.75
N LYS A 68 -5.92 4.78 21.19
CA LYS A 68 -4.82 3.89 20.74
C LYS A 68 -5.16 2.40 20.87
N LYS A 69 -5.76 1.99 21.99
CA LYS A 69 -6.17 0.59 22.22
C LYS A 69 -7.18 0.09 21.18
N GLU A 70 -8.06 0.97 20.71
CA GLU A 70 -9.02 0.63 19.66
C GLU A 70 -8.33 0.50 18.29
N ALA A 71 -7.38 1.40 17.98
CA ALA A 71 -6.56 1.27 16.79
C ALA A 71 -5.71 -0.02 16.79
N GLU A 72 -5.16 -0.43 17.95
CA GLU A 72 -4.46 -1.72 18.11
C GLU A 72 -5.38 -2.91 17.80
N ARG A 73 -6.63 -2.89 18.29
CA ARG A 73 -7.63 -3.91 18.01
C ARG A 73 -7.98 -3.99 16.52
N ILE A 74 -8.15 -2.83 15.87
CA ILE A 74 -8.45 -2.75 14.44
C ILE A 74 -7.29 -3.31 13.60
N ILE A 75 -6.04 -2.96 13.93
CA ILE A 75 -4.85 -3.48 13.24
C ILE A 75 -4.74 -4.99 13.43
N HIS A 76 -4.95 -5.49 14.65
CA HIS A 76 -4.91 -6.93 14.94
C HIS A 76 -5.89 -7.68 14.04
N ARG A 77 -7.15 -7.22 14.02
CA ARG A 77 -8.21 -7.83 13.24
C ARG A 77 -7.97 -7.75 11.74
N TYR A 78 -7.45 -6.63 11.27
CA TYR A 78 -7.03 -6.49 9.87
C TYR A 78 -6.06 -7.61 9.49
N PHE A 79 -5.07 -7.91 10.34
CA PHE A 79 -4.10 -8.96 10.09
C PHE A 79 -4.63 -10.38 10.31
N GLU A 80 -5.70 -10.57 11.09
CA GLU A 80 -6.42 -11.86 11.14
C GLU A 80 -7.10 -12.14 9.80
N VAL A 81 -7.75 -11.14 9.21
CA VAL A 81 -8.42 -11.24 7.90
C VAL A 81 -7.40 -11.40 6.78
N TYR A 82 -6.33 -10.60 6.79
CA TYR A 82 -5.31 -10.54 5.76
C TYR A 82 -3.98 -11.13 6.26
N SER A 83 -4.01 -12.40 6.64
CA SER A 83 -2.86 -13.10 7.24
C SER A 83 -1.63 -13.16 6.32
N GLY A 84 -1.82 -13.20 5.00
CA GLY A 84 -0.73 -13.14 4.04
C GLY A 84 -0.02 -11.78 4.07
N VAL A 85 -0.76 -10.69 4.32
CA VAL A 85 -0.16 -9.35 4.51
C VAL A 85 0.66 -9.31 5.78
N LYS A 86 0.15 -9.87 6.89
CA LYS A 86 0.88 -9.94 8.16
C LYS A 86 2.22 -10.65 7.97
N ARG A 87 2.18 -11.86 7.41
CA ARG A 87 3.37 -12.67 7.11
C ARG A 87 4.37 -11.88 6.27
N TRP A 88 3.91 -11.26 5.19
CA TRP A 88 4.77 -10.48 4.30
C TRP A 88 5.43 -9.29 4.99
N VAL A 89 4.70 -8.57 5.84
CA VAL A 89 5.24 -7.45 6.63
C VAL A 89 6.33 -7.94 7.58
N GLU A 90 6.08 -9.03 8.30
CA GLU A 90 7.01 -9.63 9.25
C GLU A 90 8.29 -10.13 8.55
N GLU A 91 8.14 -10.92 7.49
CA GLU A 91 9.26 -11.45 6.69
C GLU A 91 10.08 -10.34 6.03
N THR A 92 9.43 -9.32 5.46
CA THR A 92 10.11 -8.18 4.84
C THR A 92 10.91 -7.38 5.86
N THR A 93 10.32 -7.14 7.04
CA THR A 93 10.99 -6.41 8.12
C THR A 93 12.21 -7.19 8.63
N GLU A 94 12.06 -8.49 8.84
CA GLU A 94 13.15 -9.33 9.34
C GLU A 94 14.30 -9.44 8.34
N ARG A 95 13.98 -9.68 7.07
CA ARG A 95 14.97 -9.67 5.99
C ARG A 95 15.68 -8.33 5.88
N ALA A 96 14.96 -7.22 6.03
CA ALA A 96 15.55 -5.88 5.98
C ALA A 96 16.50 -5.64 7.16
N ARG A 97 16.17 -6.12 8.37
CA ARG A 97 17.05 -6.00 9.55
C ARG A 97 18.37 -6.75 9.36
N VAL A 98 18.35 -7.88 8.65
CA VAL A 98 19.56 -8.66 8.34
C VAL A 98 20.36 -8.01 7.21
N LEU A 99 19.71 -7.60 6.12
CA LEU A 99 20.38 -7.11 4.91
C LEU A 99 20.68 -5.61 4.91
N GLY A 100 20.00 -4.83 5.76
CA GLY A 100 20.09 -3.36 5.76
C GLY A 100 19.50 -2.69 4.52
N LYS A 101 18.72 -3.42 3.70
CA LYS A 101 18.14 -2.93 2.46
C LYS A 101 16.86 -3.67 2.08
N VAL A 102 16.08 -3.06 1.20
CA VAL A 102 14.91 -3.64 0.53
C VAL A 102 14.92 -3.31 -0.96
N GLU A 103 14.16 -4.06 -1.76
CA GLU A 103 14.10 -3.92 -3.22
C GLU A 103 12.65 -3.84 -3.71
N THR A 104 12.42 -3.11 -4.80
CA THR A 104 11.13 -3.11 -5.52
C THR A 104 11.00 -4.33 -6.44
N LEU A 105 9.81 -4.56 -7.01
CA LEU A 105 9.59 -5.61 -8.01
C LEU A 105 10.50 -5.46 -9.25
N ALA A 106 10.89 -4.24 -9.59
CA ALA A 106 11.80 -3.97 -10.70
C ALA A 106 13.30 -4.01 -10.29
N GLY A 107 13.60 -4.39 -9.04
CA GLY A 107 14.97 -4.52 -8.53
C GLY A 107 15.61 -3.22 -8.05
N ARG A 108 14.85 -2.10 -7.94
CA ARG A 108 15.41 -0.86 -7.36
C ARG A 108 15.66 -1.06 -5.86
N THR A 109 16.91 -0.90 -5.45
CA THR A 109 17.34 -1.03 -4.05
C THR A 109 17.15 0.27 -3.26
N ARG A 110 16.72 0.15 -2.00
CA ARG A 110 16.85 1.19 -0.98
C ARG A 110 17.61 0.63 0.22
N PHE A 111 18.72 1.28 0.58
CA PHE A 111 19.42 1.03 1.84
C PHE A 111 18.70 1.73 3.00
N ILE A 112 18.67 1.07 4.16
CA ILE A 112 17.95 1.52 5.35
C ILE A 112 18.88 1.41 6.57
N PRO A 113 19.89 2.30 6.69
CA PRO A 113 20.83 2.28 7.81
C PRO A 113 20.14 2.48 9.17
N GLU A 114 18.95 3.08 9.19
CA GLU A 114 18.16 3.31 10.40
C GLU A 114 17.83 2.02 11.16
N LEU A 115 17.77 0.87 10.48
CA LEU A 115 17.50 -0.43 11.08
C LEU A 115 18.57 -0.86 12.10
N PHE A 116 19.79 -0.33 11.96
CA PHE A 116 20.92 -0.60 12.86
C PHE A 116 21.08 0.44 13.97
N SER A 117 20.19 1.44 14.03
CA SER A 117 20.23 2.46 15.07
C SER A 117 19.89 1.88 16.45
N LYS A 118 20.63 2.31 17.47
CA LYS A 118 20.31 2.03 18.88
C LYS A 118 19.10 2.84 19.35
N ASN A 119 18.73 3.92 18.65
CA ASN A 119 17.56 4.71 18.97
C ASN A 119 16.30 4.01 18.47
N PHE A 120 15.41 3.64 19.40
CA PHE A 120 14.17 2.91 19.10
C PHE A 120 13.28 3.62 18.07
N ALA A 121 13.13 4.95 18.17
CA ALA A 121 12.29 5.72 17.25
C ALA A 121 12.87 5.73 15.83
N VAL A 122 14.20 5.84 15.70
CA VAL A 122 14.91 5.77 14.41
C VAL A 122 14.77 4.37 13.81
N LYS A 123 15.00 3.32 14.61
CA LYS A 123 14.84 1.94 14.18
C LYS A 123 13.42 1.66 13.68
N GLN A 124 12.40 2.09 14.43
CA GLN A 124 11.00 1.94 14.03
C GLN A 124 10.68 2.69 12.74
N ALA A 125 11.27 3.87 12.52
CA ALA A 125 11.15 4.57 11.23
C ALA A 125 11.77 3.76 10.09
N GLY A 126 12.93 3.13 10.33
CA GLY A 126 13.56 2.19 9.39
C GLY A 126 12.66 1.03 9.01
N GLU A 127 11.99 0.40 9.99
CA GLU A 127 11.06 -0.71 9.75
C GLU A 127 9.87 -0.28 8.89
N ARG A 128 9.29 0.91 9.16
CA ARG A 128 8.25 1.48 8.30
C ARG A 128 8.73 1.69 6.88
N MET A 129 9.95 2.21 6.70
CA MET A 129 10.54 2.40 5.37
C MET A 129 10.78 1.07 4.65
N ALA A 130 11.16 0.01 5.37
CA ALA A 130 11.39 -1.31 4.83
C ALA A 130 10.11 -1.93 4.25
N VAL A 131 8.99 -1.76 4.94
CA VAL A 131 7.67 -2.25 4.48
C VAL A 131 7.11 -1.37 3.37
N ASN A 132 7.20 -0.06 3.51
CA ASN A 132 6.60 0.89 2.57
C ASN A 132 7.29 0.88 1.20
N THR A 133 8.63 0.82 1.18
CA THR A 133 9.42 1.02 -0.05
C THR A 133 9.12 -0.02 -1.14
N PRO A 134 9.06 -1.34 -0.86
CA PRO A 134 8.68 -2.31 -1.88
C PRO A 134 7.30 -2.05 -2.45
N VAL A 135 6.35 -1.55 -1.66
CA VAL A 135 4.98 -1.26 -2.11
C VAL A 135 4.96 -0.02 -3.00
N GLN A 136 5.34 1.15 -2.47
CA GLN A 136 5.26 2.41 -3.19
C GLN A 136 6.27 2.48 -4.34
N GLY A 137 7.47 1.96 -4.12
CA GLY A 137 8.50 1.91 -5.13
C GLY A 137 8.08 1.06 -6.32
N SER A 138 7.48 -0.11 -6.10
CA SER A 138 6.99 -0.94 -7.21
C SER A 138 5.85 -0.27 -7.98
N ALA A 139 4.94 0.44 -7.30
CA ALA A 139 3.91 1.23 -7.96
C ALA A 139 4.52 2.34 -8.85
N ALA A 140 5.53 3.05 -8.34
CA ALA A 140 6.26 4.06 -9.10
C ALA A 140 7.01 3.45 -10.31
N ASP A 141 7.54 2.24 -10.18
CA ASP A 141 8.21 1.54 -11.29
C ASP A 141 7.22 1.17 -12.40
N ILE A 142 6.05 0.67 -12.02
CA ILE A 142 4.97 0.37 -12.96
C ILE A 142 4.52 1.64 -13.68
N CYS A 143 4.27 2.72 -12.94
CA CYS A 143 3.84 4.00 -13.52
C CYS A 143 4.86 4.52 -14.54
N LYS A 144 6.16 4.53 -14.19
CA LYS A 144 7.23 4.93 -15.11
C LYS A 144 7.29 4.06 -16.37
N LYS A 145 7.14 2.73 -16.22
CA LYS A 145 7.08 1.82 -17.38
C LYS A 145 5.89 2.13 -18.28
N VAL A 146 4.70 2.37 -17.70
CA VAL A 146 3.50 2.74 -18.44
C VAL A 146 3.70 4.07 -19.19
N MET A 147 4.34 5.06 -18.56
CA MET A 147 4.64 6.33 -19.23
C MET A 147 5.49 6.16 -20.48
N LEU A 148 6.54 5.32 -20.41
CA LEU A 148 7.39 5.01 -21.57
C LEU A 148 6.59 4.31 -22.67
N LEU A 149 5.79 3.30 -22.32
CA LEU A 149 4.94 2.57 -23.27
C LEU A 149 3.94 3.48 -23.98
N ILE A 150 3.28 4.38 -23.23
CA ILE A 150 2.35 5.36 -23.82
C ILE A 150 3.11 6.32 -24.74
N SER A 151 4.27 6.83 -24.31
CA SER A 151 5.08 7.74 -25.14
C SER A 151 5.47 7.09 -26.46
N ASP A 152 5.90 5.83 -26.44
CA ASP A 152 6.31 5.11 -27.63
C ASP A 152 5.10 4.82 -28.54
N GLU A 153 3.97 4.38 -27.98
CA GLU A 153 2.73 4.18 -28.74
C GLU A 153 2.27 5.48 -29.41
N MET A 154 2.29 6.62 -28.71
CA MET A 154 1.89 7.91 -29.26
C MET A 154 2.78 8.36 -30.42
N LYS A 155 4.10 8.08 -30.38
CA LYS A 155 5.01 8.37 -31.51
C LYS A 155 4.66 7.58 -32.76
N THR A 156 4.10 6.37 -32.63
CA THR A 156 3.66 5.57 -33.80
C THR A 156 2.36 6.09 -34.41
N ARG A 157 1.58 6.87 -33.65
CA ARG A 157 0.26 7.38 -34.06
C ARG A 157 0.34 8.86 -34.39
N SER A 158 0.88 9.18 -35.57
CA SER A 158 1.09 10.55 -36.06
C SER A 158 -0.16 11.47 -36.09
N HIS A 159 -1.36 10.89 -36.05
CA HIS A 159 -2.62 11.65 -35.99
C HIS A 159 -2.98 12.14 -34.58
N LEU A 160 -2.37 11.60 -33.52
CA LEU A 160 -2.63 12.05 -32.16
C LEU A 160 -1.92 13.40 -31.93
N LYS A 161 -2.71 14.40 -31.54
CA LYS A 161 -2.20 15.73 -31.13
C LYS A 161 -2.04 15.85 -29.61
N SER A 162 -2.55 14.89 -28.86
CA SER A 162 -2.51 14.91 -27.41
C SER A 162 -1.07 14.78 -26.91
N ARG A 163 -0.77 15.33 -25.73
CA ARG A 163 0.53 15.17 -25.06
C ARG A 163 0.36 14.90 -23.58
N MET A 164 1.20 14.02 -23.02
CA MET A 164 1.30 13.83 -21.58
C MET A 164 1.93 15.08 -20.97
N LEU A 165 1.26 15.71 -20.02
CA LEU A 165 1.70 16.94 -19.36
C LEU A 165 2.33 16.67 -18.00
N LEU A 166 1.61 15.94 -17.16
CA LEU A 166 1.95 15.76 -15.76
C LEU A 166 1.76 14.31 -15.36
N GLN A 167 2.55 13.91 -14.38
CA GLN A 167 2.32 12.69 -13.62
C GLN A 167 2.17 13.09 -12.15
N ILE A 168 1.07 12.68 -11.53
CA ILE A 168 0.74 12.97 -10.13
C ILE A 168 0.47 11.63 -9.45
N HIS A 169 1.47 11.07 -8.78
CA HIS A 169 1.40 9.75 -8.12
C HIS A 169 0.99 8.61 -9.06
N ASP A 170 -0.28 8.24 -9.08
CA ASP A 170 -0.87 7.18 -9.91
C ASP A 170 -1.69 7.73 -11.10
N GLU A 171 -1.72 9.05 -11.27
CA GLU A 171 -2.45 9.73 -12.34
C GLU A 171 -1.51 10.27 -13.43
N LEU A 172 -1.93 10.14 -14.69
CA LEU A 172 -1.27 10.71 -15.86
C LEU A 172 -2.23 11.69 -16.54
N VAL A 173 -1.82 12.95 -16.62
CA VAL A 173 -2.63 14.05 -17.19
C VAL A 173 -2.18 14.33 -18.61
N PHE A 174 -3.15 14.39 -19.52
CA PHE A 174 -2.92 14.70 -20.93
C PHE A 174 -3.70 15.95 -21.31
N GLU A 175 -3.15 16.75 -22.22
CA GLU A 175 -3.92 17.77 -22.93
C GLU A 175 -4.07 17.40 -24.40
N ASN A 176 -5.08 17.97 -25.04
CA ASN A 176 -5.28 17.91 -26.47
C ASN A 176 -5.40 19.34 -27.03
N ASN A 177 -4.68 19.62 -28.11
CA ASN A 177 -4.76 20.88 -28.86
C ASN A 177 -5.96 20.89 -29.82
#